data_AF-A0A164N6P7-F1
#
_entry.id   AF-A0A164N6P7-F1
#
_cell.length_a   1.000
_cell.length_b   1.000
_cell.length_c   1.000
_cell.angle_alpha   90.00
_cell.angle_beta   90.00
_cell.angle_gamma   90.00
#
_symmetry.space_group_name_H-M   'P 1'
#
loop_
_entity.id
_entity.type
_entity.pdbx_description
1 polymer ?
#
loop_
_entity_poly.entity_id
_entity_poly.type
_entity_poly.pdbx_seq_one_letter_code
_entity_poly.pdbx_strand_id
1 'polypeptide(L)'
;MAVLVNTSRTVGPDMSEADKVHYTVGIWPFHRSQTIADIESYADIIIGVTSGVVTVVKAVSKVVPSTADSNRWEVLTEEDATLDERAQGLLGQRLSPDFAWKPGQGWPVKLFDTDSILEAHRAGPPEVSLGGYRLSVDADGIAHLHMPRGGDVHIHAGA
;
A
#
# COMPACT_ATOMS: atom_id res chain seq x y z
N MET A 1 7.81 -11.10 8.59
CA MET A 1 7.92 -9.67 8.30
C MET A 1 7.74 -9.42 6.80
N ALA A 2 7.17 -8.26 6.45
CA ALA A 2 6.66 -7.95 5.11
C ALA A 2 7.31 -6.70 4.51
N VAL A 3 7.54 -6.77 3.20
CA VAL A 3 7.94 -5.65 2.34
C VAL A 3 6.68 -5.07 1.67
N LEU A 4 6.35 -3.82 1.94
CA LEU A 4 5.26 -3.11 1.27
C LEU A 4 5.83 -2.16 0.22
N VAL A 5 5.26 -2.21 -0.97
CA VAL A 5 5.67 -1.40 -2.12
C VAL A 5 4.51 -0.56 -2.62
N ASN A 6 4.73 0.76 -2.70
CA ASN A 6 3.78 1.67 -3.32
C ASN A 6 3.98 1.67 -4.84
N THR A 7 3.05 1.03 -5.53
CA THR A 7 3.03 0.92 -6.99
C THR A 7 2.11 1.94 -7.65
N SER A 8 1.52 2.89 -6.90
CA SER A 8 0.52 3.83 -7.42
C SER A 8 1.01 4.74 -8.55
N ARG A 9 2.32 4.88 -8.73
CA ARG A 9 2.92 5.68 -9.82
C ARG A 9 3.26 4.86 -11.06
N THR A 10 3.30 3.53 -10.95
CA THR A 10 3.76 2.62 -12.00
C THR A 10 2.66 1.70 -12.47
N VAL A 11 1.78 1.25 -11.56
CA VAL A 11 0.67 0.35 -11.85
C VAL A 11 -0.61 1.15 -12.11
N GLY A 12 -1.17 0.98 -13.30
CA GLY A 12 -2.49 1.48 -13.68
C GLY A 12 -3.62 0.48 -13.43
N PRO A 13 -4.89 0.92 -13.46
CA PRO A 13 -6.06 0.07 -13.24
C PRO A 13 -6.19 -1.06 -14.28
N ASP A 14 -5.80 -0.81 -15.52
CA ASP A 14 -5.97 -1.75 -16.65
C ASP A 14 -4.73 -2.62 -16.92
N MET A 15 -3.72 -2.58 -16.05
CA MET A 15 -2.51 -3.39 -16.20
C MET A 15 -2.76 -4.86 -15.87
N SER A 16 -2.05 -5.74 -16.59
CA SER A 16 -2.10 -7.18 -16.36
C SER A 16 -1.55 -7.55 -14.98
N GLU A 17 -1.97 -8.70 -14.45
CA GLU A 17 -1.42 -9.22 -13.18
C GLU A 17 0.09 -9.46 -13.26
N ALA A 18 0.60 -9.88 -14.42
CA ALA A 18 2.03 -10.04 -14.63
C ALA A 18 2.79 -8.71 -14.52
N ASP A 19 2.25 -7.62 -15.08
CA ASP A 19 2.86 -6.30 -14.98
C ASP A 19 2.81 -5.77 -13.55
N LYS A 20 1.68 -5.96 -12.85
CA LYS A 20 1.54 -5.58 -11.44
C LYS A 20 2.59 -6.27 -10.58
N VAL A 21 2.79 -7.59 -10.78
CA VAL A 21 3.82 -8.36 -10.09
C VAL A 21 5.21 -7.84 -10.46
N HIS A 22 5.49 -7.60 -11.74
CA HIS A 22 6.78 -7.08 -12.20
C HIS A 22 7.16 -5.76 -11.49
N TYR A 23 6.23 -4.80 -11.43
CA TYR A 23 6.46 -3.51 -10.78
C TYR A 23 6.46 -3.59 -9.24
N THR A 24 5.88 -4.63 -8.66
CA THR A 24 5.90 -4.86 -7.21
C THR A 24 7.22 -5.50 -6.77
N VAL A 25 7.64 -6.55 -7.46
CA VAL A 25 8.86 -7.30 -7.13
C VAL A 25 10.08 -6.44 -7.42
N GLY A 26 10.15 -5.89 -8.64
CA GLY A 26 10.99 -4.75 -9.02
C GLY A 26 12.45 -4.77 -8.55
N ILE A 27 13.08 -3.60 -8.63
CA ILE A 27 14.41 -3.33 -8.07
C ILE A 27 14.31 -2.07 -7.22
N TRP A 28 14.59 -2.20 -5.93
CA TRP A 28 14.36 -1.15 -4.94
C TRP A 28 15.69 -0.58 -4.43
N PRO A 29 15.81 0.74 -4.25
CA PRO A 29 17.02 1.30 -3.66
C PRO A 29 17.11 0.98 -2.15
N PHE A 30 18.30 1.12 -1.56
CA PHE A 30 18.41 1.16 -0.10
C PHE A 30 17.87 2.47 0.47
N HIS A 31 17.28 2.44 1.67
CA HIS A 31 16.87 3.64 2.39
C HIS A 31 17.65 3.76 3.70
N ARG A 32 18.35 4.88 3.90
CA ARG A 32 19.01 5.26 5.18
C ARG A 32 19.83 4.14 5.82
N SER A 33 21.06 3.92 5.34
CA SER A 33 22.03 2.97 5.91
C SER A 33 21.56 1.51 6.01
N GLN A 34 20.39 1.16 5.45
CA GLN A 34 19.93 -0.23 5.35
C GLN A 34 20.96 -1.09 4.60
N THR A 35 21.13 -2.30 5.10
CA THR A 35 21.90 -3.37 4.47
C THR A 35 20.99 -4.48 3.96
N ILE A 36 21.53 -5.42 3.19
CA ILE A 36 20.76 -6.61 2.74
C ILE A 36 20.25 -7.41 3.92
N ALA A 37 21.08 -7.65 4.94
CA ALA A 37 20.69 -8.42 6.13
C ALA A 37 19.51 -7.75 6.87
N ASP A 38 19.48 -6.41 6.90
CA ASP A 38 18.34 -5.68 7.47
C ASP A 38 17.06 -5.95 6.68
N ILE A 39 17.12 -6.09 5.35
CA ILE A 39 15.92 -6.29 4.51
C ILE A 39 15.50 -7.75 4.48
N GLU A 40 16.44 -8.69 4.46
CA GLU A 40 16.17 -10.14 4.51
C GLU A 40 15.32 -10.52 5.73
N SER A 41 15.59 -9.90 6.89
CA SER A 41 14.77 -10.09 8.08
C SER A 41 13.32 -9.61 7.94
N TYR A 42 13.03 -8.80 6.91
CA TYR A 42 11.70 -8.23 6.63
C TYR A 42 11.00 -8.83 5.41
N ALA A 43 11.53 -9.88 4.80
CA ALA A 43 11.14 -10.33 3.48
C ALA A 43 10.61 -11.77 3.50
N ASP A 44 9.55 -12.02 4.27
CA ASP A 44 8.78 -13.27 4.18
C ASP A 44 7.72 -13.17 3.08
N ILE A 45 7.10 -11.99 2.97
CA ILE A 45 6.14 -11.65 1.91
C ILE A 45 6.44 -10.27 1.34
N ILE A 46 6.08 -10.08 0.07
CA ILE A 46 6.07 -8.78 -0.58
C ILE A 46 4.65 -8.42 -1.02
N ILE A 47 4.25 -7.18 -0.73
CA ILE A 47 2.90 -6.66 -0.96
C ILE A 47 2.99 -5.42 -1.85
N GLY A 48 2.35 -5.48 -3.01
CA GLY A 48 2.14 -4.33 -3.90
C GLY A 48 0.87 -3.60 -3.53
N VAL A 49 0.95 -2.28 -3.39
CA VAL A 49 -0.17 -1.42 -3.02
C VAL A 49 -0.34 -0.31 -4.05
N THR A 50 -1.44 -0.37 -4.80
CA THR A 50 -1.82 0.62 -5.80
C THR A 50 -3.00 1.43 -5.29
N SER A 51 -2.83 2.74 -5.17
CA SER A 51 -3.87 3.68 -4.72
C SER A 51 -4.50 3.29 -3.37
N GLY A 52 -3.70 2.70 -2.49
CA GLY A 52 -4.13 2.23 -1.17
C GLY A 52 -4.84 0.88 -1.17
N VAL A 53 -4.94 0.19 -2.30
CA VAL A 53 -5.47 -1.16 -2.42
C VAL A 53 -4.33 -2.15 -2.62
N VAL A 54 -4.36 -3.27 -1.92
CA VAL A 54 -3.41 -4.37 -2.11
C VAL A 54 -3.70 -5.04 -3.46
N THR A 55 -2.74 -4.96 -4.37
CA THR A 55 -2.86 -5.46 -5.75
C THR A 55 -1.98 -6.66 -6.03
N VAL A 56 -0.96 -6.90 -5.20
CA VAL A 56 -0.06 -8.04 -5.32
C VAL A 56 0.29 -8.53 -3.92
N VAL A 57 0.29 -9.85 -3.72
CA VAL A 57 0.88 -10.50 -2.55
C VAL A 57 1.66 -11.70 -3.05
N LYS A 58 2.94 -11.80 -2.69
CA LYS A 58 3.81 -12.92 -3.05
C LYS A 58 4.65 -13.37 -1.87
N ALA A 59 4.88 -14.67 -1.78
CA ALA A 59 5.84 -15.24 -0.85
C ALA A 59 7.25 -14.92 -1.36
N VAL A 60 8.16 -14.61 -0.46
CA VAL A 60 9.54 -14.26 -0.80
C VAL A 60 10.43 -15.45 -0.49
N SER A 61 11.25 -15.82 -1.47
CA SER A 61 12.27 -16.84 -1.34
C SER A 61 13.55 -16.27 -0.72
N LYS A 62 14.01 -15.13 -1.27
CA LYS A 62 15.20 -14.42 -0.77
C LYS A 62 15.26 -12.99 -1.30
N VAL A 63 16.08 -12.18 -0.65
CA VAL A 63 16.48 -10.85 -1.11
C VAL A 63 17.93 -10.92 -1.56
N VAL A 64 18.27 -10.27 -2.67
CA VAL A 64 19.66 -10.22 -3.17
C VAL A 64 20.03 -8.81 -3.61
N PRO A 65 21.33 -8.44 -3.59
CA PRO A 65 21.79 -7.22 -4.25
C PRO A 65 21.43 -7.24 -5.73
N SER A 66 21.00 -6.10 -6.27
CA SER A 66 20.74 -6.00 -7.70
C SER A 66 22.04 -6.12 -8.48
N THR A 67 22.00 -6.90 -9.56
CA THR A 67 23.13 -7.01 -10.50
C THR A 67 23.30 -5.76 -11.37
N ALA A 68 22.27 -4.91 -11.49
CA ALA A 68 22.30 -3.69 -12.30
C ALA A 68 22.86 -2.47 -11.53
N ASP A 69 22.65 -2.41 -10.21
CA ASP A 69 23.06 -1.29 -9.36
C ASP A 69 23.32 -1.78 -7.93
N SER A 70 24.56 -1.64 -7.44
CA SER A 70 24.95 -2.10 -6.11
C SER A 70 24.28 -1.34 -4.96
N ASN A 71 23.65 -0.19 -5.23
CA ASN A 71 22.85 0.55 -4.25
C ASN A 71 21.37 0.15 -4.25
N ARG A 72 21.06 -1.00 -4.86
CA ARG A 72 19.71 -1.55 -4.95
C ARG A 72 19.69 -3.03 -4.62
N TRP A 73 18.49 -3.51 -4.36
CA TRP A 73 18.19 -4.90 -4.05
C TRP A 73 16.93 -5.33 -4.80
N GLU A 74 16.79 -6.63 -4.95
CA GLU A 74 15.66 -7.28 -5.60
C GLU A 74 15.13 -8.40 -4.72
N VAL A 75 13.83 -8.65 -4.82
CA VAL A 75 13.16 -9.76 -4.16
C VAL A 75 12.98 -10.87 -5.16
N LEU A 76 13.33 -12.10 -4.78
CA LEU A 76 12.97 -13.28 -5.55
C LEU A 76 11.78 -13.94 -4.86
N THR A 77 10.70 -14.15 -5.60
CA THR A 77 9.46 -14.73 -5.07
C THR A 77 9.42 -16.24 -5.25
N GLU A 78 8.63 -16.90 -4.43
CA GLU A 78 8.27 -18.32 -4.59
C GLU A 78 6.97 -18.49 -5.38
N GLU A 79 6.58 -19.75 -5.63
CA GLU A 79 5.26 -20.08 -6.15
C GLU A 79 4.16 -19.76 -5.12
N ASP A 80 2.99 -19.33 -5.59
CA ASP A 80 1.89 -18.86 -4.73
C ASP A 80 1.35 -19.92 -3.76
N ALA A 81 1.64 -21.20 -4.01
CA ALA A 81 1.28 -22.32 -3.16
C ALA A 81 1.98 -22.31 -1.78
N THR A 82 3.06 -21.54 -1.61
CA THR A 82 3.75 -21.38 -0.31
C THR A 82 3.20 -20.23 0.53
N LEU A 83 2.26 -19.44 -0.02
CA LEU A 83 1.70 -18.28 0.64
C LEU A 83 0.60 -18.66 1.64
N ASP A 84 0.68 -18.14 2.87
CA ASP A 84 -0.38 -18.26 3.89
C ASP A 84 -1.73 -17.76 3.33
N GLU A 85 -2.80 -18.53 3.50
CA GLU A 85 -4.17 -18.16 3.09
C GLU A 85 -4.59 -16.80 3.64
N ARG A 86 -4.14 -16.44 4.86
CA ARG A 86 -4.40 -15.13 5.46
C ARG A 86 -3.74 -14.00 4.68
N ALA A 87 -2.53 -14.23 4.15
CA ALA A 87 -1.83 -13.27 3.32
C ALA A 87 -2.47 -13.16 1.94
N GLN A 88 -2.92 -14.27 1.35
CA GLN A 88 -3.73 -14.24 0.12
C GLN A 88 -5.02 -13.42 0.29
N GLY A 89 -5.66 -13.51 1.45
CA GLY A 89 -6.87 -12.76 1.79
C GLY A 89 -6.69 -11.23 1.82
N LEU A 90 -5.45 -10.72 1.82
CA LEU A 90 -5.19 -9.27 1.69
C LEU A 90 -5.44 -8.77 0.27
N LEU A 91 -5.39 -9.62 -0.75
CA LEU A 91 -5.53 -9.21 -2.14
C LEU A 91 -6.89 -8.54 -2.38
N GLY A 92 -6.88 -7.36 -2.98
CA GLY A 92 -8.07 -6.53 -3.23
C GLY A 92 -8.56 -5.75 -2.00
N GLN A 93 -7.98 -5.95 -0.82
CA GLN A 93 -8.34 -5.19 0.38
C GLN A 93 -7.70 -3.79 0.36
N ARG A 94 -8.38 -2.83 1.00
CA ARG A 94 -7.80 -1.52 1.25
C ARG A 94 -6.79 -1.63 2.39
N LEU A 95 -5.57 -1.18 2.15
CA LEU A 95 -4.50 -1.16 3.13
C LEU A 95 -4.90 -0.30 4.33
N SER A 96 -4.71 -0.83 5.54
CA SER A 96 -4.98 -0.07 6.76
C SER A 96 -4.19 1.26 6.82
N PRO A 97 -4.81 2.37 7.28
CA PRO A 97 -4.19 3.69 7.38
C PRO A 97 -2.85 3.72 8.12
N ASP A 98 -2.65 2.81 9.08
CA ASP A 98 -1.40 2.72 9.86
C ASP A 98 -0.19 2.34 9.00
N PHE A 99 -0.43 1.58 7.92
CA PHE A 99 0.61 1.17 6.97
C PHE A 99 0.65 2.06 5.72
N ALA A 100 -0.39 2.84 5.45
CA ALA A 100 -0.51 3.69 4.27
C ALA A 100 0.57 4.78 4.19
N TRP A 101 0.99 5.14 2.97
CA TRP A 101 1.92 6.23 2.74
C TRP A 101 1.27 7.56 3.09
N LYS A 102 1.92 8.32 3.98
CA LYS A 102 1.47 9.66 4.34
C LYS A 102 1.83 10.66 3.23
N PRO A 103 1.03 11.71 3.01
CA PRO A 103 1.39 12.78 2.07
C PRO A 103 2.82 13.30 2.33
N GLY A 104 3.61 13.42 1.26
CA GLY A 104 5.01 13.85 1.33
C GLY A 104 6.04 12.73 1.55
N GLN A 105 5.61 11.48 1.79
CA GLN A 105 6.53 10.33 1.80
C GLN A 105 6.94 9.97 0.36
N GLY A 106 8.17 10.34 -0.01
CA GLY A 106 8.72 10.04 -1.34
C GLY A 106 9.28 8.62 -1.50
N TRP A 107 9.50 7.91 -0.40
CA TRP A 107 10.08 6.57 -0.40
C TRP A 107 9.02 5.48 -0.67
N PRO A 108 9.16 4.65 -1.72
CA PRO A 108 8.11 3.74 -2.14
C PRO A 108 8.04 2.44 -1.34
N VAL A 109 9.04 2.12 -0.52
CA VAL A 109 9.09 0.85 0.23
C VAL A 109 8.89 1.09 1.72
N LYS A 110 8.12 0.23 2.39
CA LYS A 110 8.08 0.16 3.86
C LYS A 110 8.31 -1.27 4.32
N LEU A 111 8.96 -1.41 5.47
CA LEU A 111 9.23 -2.68 6.11
C LEU A 111 8.39 -2.75 7.39
N PHE A 112 7.60 -3.81 7.53
CA PHE A 112 6.72 -4.02 8.68
C PHE A 112 6.74 -5.46 9.13
N ASP A 113 6.24 -5.71 10.33
CA ASP A 113 5.95 -7.07 10.75
C ASP A 113 4.73 -7.62 10.00
N THR A 114 4.79 -8.90 9.59
CA THR A 114 3.74 -9.53 8.78
C THR A 114 2.47 -9.71 9.59
N ASP A 115 2.61 -10.23 10.82
CA ASP A 115 1.47 -10.49 11.70
C ASP A 115 0.74 -9.19 12.04
N SER A 116 1.48 -8.11 12.25
CA SER A 116 0.90 -6.78 12.49
C SER A 116 -0.03 -6.32 11.35
N ILE A 117 0.33 -6.58 10.09
CA ILE A 117 -0.51 -6.25 8.93
C ILE A 117 -1.72 -7.18 8.88
N LEU A 118 -1.51 -8.48 9.06
CA LEU A 118 -2.58 -9.47 9.00
C LEU A 118 -3.63 -9.23 10.10
N GLU A 119 -3.20 -8.96 11.33
CA GLU A 119 -4.09 -8.66 12.46
C GLU A 119 -4.89 -7.37 12.22
N ALA A 120 -4.27 -6.34 11.65
CA ALA A 120 -4.98 -5.10 11.33
C ALA A 120 -6.08 -5.27 10.27
N HIS A 121 -5.97 -6.27 9.38
CA HIS A 121 -6.99 -6.59 8.39
C HIS A 121 -7.96 -7.70 8.85
N ARG A 122 -7.65 -8.41 9.95
CA ARG A 122 -8.54 -9.42 10.55
C ARG A 122 -9.84 -8.81 11.08
N ALA A 123 -9.80 -7.56 11.55
CA ALA A 123 -10.98 -6.85 12.06
C ALA A 123 -11.96 -6.38 10.95
N GLY A 124 -11.66 -6.66 9.68
CA GLY A 124 -12.36 -6.08 8.52
C GLY A 124 -11.69 -4.79 8.06
N PRO A 125 -12.17 -4.17 6.96
CA PRO A 125 -11.65 -2.90 6.49
C PRO A 125 -11.77 -1.88 7.64
N PRO A 126 -10.71 -1.10 7.92
CA PRO A 126 -10.75 -0.17 9.04
C PRO A 126 -11.92 0.78 8.86
N GLU A 127 -12.79 0.86 9.86
CA GLU A 127 -13.79 1.92 9.95
C GLU A 127 -13.05 3.24 10.16
N VAL A 128 -12.72 3.89 9.05
CA VAL A 128 -12.25 5.27 9.10
C VAL A 128 -13.48 6.13 9.33
N SER A 129 -13.71 6.52 10.58
CA SER A 129 -14.61 7.64 10.87
C SER A 129 -13.95 8.89 10.29
N LEU A 130 -14.31 9.21 9.04
CA LEU A 130 -13.79 10.38 8.36
C LEU A 130 -14.13 11.66 9.14
N GLY A 131 -15.18 11.63 9.97
CA GLY A 131 -15.76 12.79 10.63
C GLY A 131 -17.11 13.14 10.00
N GLY A 132 -17.84 14.07 10.61
CA GLY A 132 -19.15 14.48 10.10
C GLY A 132 -19.01 15.58 9.04
N TYR A 133 -19.84 15.50 7.99
CA TYR A 133 -20.08 16.64 7.12
C TYR A 133 -20.94 17.68 7.86
N ARG A 134 -20.63 18.96 7.72
CA ARG A 134 -21.49 20.05 8.20
C ARG A 134 -21.79 21.01 7.05
N LEU A 135 -23.08 21.17 6.75
CA LEU A 135 -23.57 22.22 5.86
C LEU A 135 -24.13 23.35 6.73
N SER A 136 -23.66 24.57 6.51
CA SER A 136 -24.21 25.78 7.13
C SER A 136 -24.47 26.84 6.08
N VAL A 137 -25.58 27.55 6.18
CA VAL A 137 -25.88 28.71 5.34
C VAL A 137 -25.65 29.95 6.19
N ASP A 138 -24.85 30.89 5.70
CA ASP A 138 -24.61 32.15 6.41
C ASP A 138 -25.73 33.16 6.19
N ALA A 139 -25.61 34.32 6.85
CA ALA A 139 -26.60 35.39 6.78
C ALA A 139 -26.75 35.99 5.36
N ASP A 140 -25.75 35.80 4.50
CA ASP A 140 -25.73 36.27 3.12
C ASP A 140 -26.29 35.21 2.14
N GLY A 141 -26.76 34.08 2.66
CA GLY A 141 -27.33 32.98 1.87
C GLY A 141 -26.30 32.08 1.21
N ILE A 142 -25.02 32.18 1.60
CA ILE A 142 -23.95 31.36 1.05
C ILE A 142 -23.87 30.04 1.83
N ALA A 143 -23.90 28.93 1.09
CA ALA A 143 -23.74 27.60 1.66
C ALA A 143 -22.26 27.23 1.84
N HIS A 144 -21.87 26.96 3.08
CA HIS A 144 -20.55 26.46 3.48
C HIS A 144 -20.62 24.97 3.79
N LEU A 145 -19.82 24.18 3.08
CA LEU A 145 -19.68 22.75 3.32
C LEU A 145 -18.33 22.46 4.00
N HIS A 146 -18.38 22.02 5.25
CA HIS A 146 -17.21 21.55 5.98
C HIS A 146 -17.06 20.04 5.77
N MET A 147 -15.96 19.66 5.10
CA MET A 147 -15.67 18.27 4.77
C MET A 147 -14.54 17.74 5.65
N PRO A 148 -14.61 16.47 6.06
CA PRO A 148 -13.47 15.80 6.65
C PRO A 148 -12.31 15.63 5.66
N ARG A 149 -11.08 15.54 6.17
CA ARG A 149 -9.90 15.27 5.33
C ARG A 149 -10.05 13.93 4.61
N GLY A 150 -10.01 13.95 3.28
CA GLY A 150 -10.12 12.76 2.44
C GLY A 150 -11.55 12.30 2.14
N GLY A 151 -12.58 13.09 2.50
CA GLY A 151 -13.94 12.86 2.04
C GLY A 151 -14.15 13.39 0.62
N ASP A 152 -14.69 12.56 -0.26
CA ASP A 152 -15.22 13.00 -1.56
C ASP A 152 -16.67 13.46 -1.40
N VAL A 153 -17.05 14.52 -2.13
CA VAL A 153 -18.43 15.03 -2.18
C VAL A 153 -18.83 15.31 -3.61
N HIS A 154 -19.99 14.81 -4.01
CA HIS A 154 -20.63 15.11 -5.29
C HIS A 154 -21.85 15.99 -5.02
N ILE A 155 -21.85 17.21 -5.57
CA ILE A 155 -22.95 18.17 -5.42
C ILE A 155 -23.78 18.15 -6.69
N HIS A 156 -25.07 17.80 -6.56
CA HIS A 156 -26.05 17.94 -7.63
C HIS A 156 -26.90 19.18 -7.37
N ALA A 157 -26.69 20.23 -8.17
CA ALA A 157 -27.57 21.39 -8.17
C ALA A 157 -28.74 21.11 -9.13
N GLY A 158 -29.94 20.92 -8.57
CA GLY A 158 -31.18 20.91 -9.34
C GLY A 158 -31.70 22.33 -9.53
N ALA A 159 -32.12 22.65 -10.75
CA ALA A 159 -32.85 23.89 -11.06
C ALA A 159 -34.32 23.77 -10.67
#